data_AF-A0A834F044-F1
#
_entry.id   AF-A0A834F044-F1
#
_cell.length_a   1.000
_cell.length_b   1.000
_cell.length_c   1.000
_cell.angle_alpha   90.00
_cell.angle_beta   90.00
_cell.angle_gamma   90.00
#
_symmetry.space_group_name_H-M   'P 1'
#
loop_
_entity.id
_entity.type
_entity.pdbx_description
1 polymer ?
#
loop_
_entity_poly.entity_id
_entity_poly.type
_entity_poly.pdbx_seq_one_letter_code
_entity_poly.pdbx_strand_id
1 'polypeptide(L)'
;MRNTSLSRRSAITEYWTSLIACLFWIQYSYGMPHVIRIGGIFEQTDGPVSLVSAEELAFKFAVNNINRNRTLLPNTTLTYDIQRINIYDSFEASRKACDQLSLGVVAIFGPSHSSSSNAVQSICNALEVPHIQVRWKHHPMDNRDTFYANLYPDYSSLSYAILDLVQYLKWKTATVVYDDSTGLIRLQELIMAPVQVQYSTKDPPASSRHGGYKAPP
;
A
#
# COMPACT_ATOMS: atom_id res chain seq x y z
N MET A 1 -15.28 4.20 61.98
CA MET A 1 -16.32 4.71 61.06
C MET A 1 -15.62 5.57 60.01
N ARG A 2 -15.31 5.00 58.83
CA ARG A 2 -14.54 5.70 57.78
C ARG A 2 -15.47 6.47 56.86
N ASN A 3 -15.02 7.66 56.47
CA ASN A 3 -15.58 8.57 55.47
C ASN A 3 -16.04 7.85 54.19
N THR A 4 -17.32 7.52 54.10
CA THR A 4 -17.94 7.01 52.86
C THR A 4 -18.53 8.13 52.00
N SER A 5 -18.76 9.33 52.55
CA SER A 5 -19.41 10.45 51.83
C SER A 5 -18.44 11.28 50.97
N LEU A 6 -17.19 11.49 51.41
CA LEU A 6 -16.18 12.23 50.64
C LEU A 6 -15.71 11.47 49.39
N SER A 7 -15.54 10.15 49.49
CA SER A 7 -15.16 9.28 48.36
C SER A 7 -16.22 9.30 47.24
N ARG A 8 -17.51 9.35 47.63
CA ARG A 8 -18.63 9.35 46.68
C ARG A 8 -18.72 10.65 45.88
N ARG A 9 -18.38 11.79 46.48
CA ARG A 9 -18.37 13.11 45.81
C ARG A 9 -17.20 13.25 44.82
N SER A 10 -16.00 12.79 45.18
CA SER A 10 -14.84 12.77 44.28
C SER A 10 -15.08 11.89 43.05
N ALA A 11 -15.64 10.69 43.27
CA ALA A 11 -15.99 9.79 42.20
C ALA A 11 -17.00 10.41 41.22
N ILE A 12 -18.05 11.06 41.73
CA ILE A 12 -19.04 11.73 40.89
C ILE A 12 -18.39 12.84 40.06
N THR A 13 -17.53 13.68 40.64
CA THR A 13 -16.84 14.73 39.88
C THR A 13 -15.90 14.18 38.80
N GLU A 14 -15.19 13.08 39.05
CA GLU A 14 -14.35 12.41 38.06
C GLU A 14 -15.17 11.80 36.91
N TYR A 15 -16.34 11.21 37.21
CA TYR A 15 -17.24 10.72 36.17
C TYR A 15 -17.75 11.84 35.26
N TRP A 16 -18.12 12.99 35.83
CA TRP A 16 -18.61 14.13 35.04
C TRP A 16 -17.49 14.77 34.20
N THR A 17 -16.26 14.86 34.70
CA THR A 17 -15.13 15.39 33.89
C THR A 17 -14.76 14.45 32.76
N SER A 18 -14.74 13.12 32.98
CA SER A 18 -14.55 12.15 31.90
C SER A 18 -15.69 12.19 30.87
N LEU A 19 -16.95 12.34 31.30
CA LEU A 19 -18.08 12.44 30.38
C LEU A 19 -18.02 13.71 29.52
N ILE A 20 -17.70 14.86 30.13
CA ILE A 20 -17.55 16.13 29.41
C ILE A 20 -16.38 16.06 28.44
N ALA A 21 -15.25 15.45 28.84
CA ALA A 21 -14.14 15.19 27.93
C ALA A 21 -14.61 14.31 26.76
N CYS A 22 -15.25 13.17 27.00
CA CYS A 22 -15.76 12.33 25.91
C CYS A 22 -16.73 13.07 24.97
N LEU A 23 -17.64 13.88 25.50
CA LEU A 23 -18.58 14.69 24.69
C LEU A 23 -17.87 15.77 23.86
N PHE A 24 -16.80 16.36 24.39
CA PHE A 24 -15.96 17.32 23.66
C PHE A 24 -15.22 16.63 22.49
N TRP A 25 -14.78 15.38 22.68
CA TRP A 25 -14.11 14.60 21.65
C TRP A 25 -15.07 14.06 20.58
N ILE A 26 -16.33 13.78 20.92
CA ILE A 26 -17.35 13.36 19.96
C ILE A 26 -17.59 14.44 18.87
N GLN A 27 -17.45 15.73 19.20
CA GLN A 27 -17.58 16.80 18.20
C GLN A 27 -16.45 16.83 17.16
N TYR A 28 -15.34 16.16 17.41
CA TYR A 28 -14.24 16.01 16.44
C TYR A 28 -14.31 14.71 15.64
N SER A 29 -15.35 13.90 15.83
CA SER A 29 -15.54 12.66 15.08
C SER A 29 -16.14 12.98 13.71
N TYR A 30 -15.29 13.27 12.73
CA TYR A 30 -15.70 13.35 11.33
C TYR A 30 -16.04 11.95 10.82
N GLY A 31 -17.32 11.69 10.56
CA GLY A 31 -17.75 10.49 9.87
C GLY A 31 -17.19 10.44 8.44
N MET A 32 -17.18 9.25 7.83
CA MET A 32 -16.73 9.09 6.45
C MET A 32 -17.51 10.03 5.52
N PRO A 33 -16.84 10.82 4.66
CA PRO A 33 -17.53 11.80 3.82
C PRO A 33 -18.44 11.09 2.81
N HIS A 34 -19.50 11.79 2.39
CA HIS A 34 -20.44 11.26 1.40
C HIS A 34 -19.82 11.12 0.01
N VAL A 35 -18.77 11.89 -0.29
CA VAL A 35 -18.01 11.82 -1.54
C VAL A 35 -16.53 11.72 -1.22
N ILE A 36 -15.87 10.71 -1.78
CA ILE A 36 -14.41 10.59 -1.77
C ILE A 36 -13.94 10.80 -3.20
N ARG A 37 -12.98 11.68 -3.42
CA ARG A 37 -12.40 11.93 -4.74
C ARG A 37 -10.99 11.35 -4.79
N ILE A 38 -10.69 10.53 -5.80
CA ILE A 38 -9.35 9.98 -6.04
C ILE A 38 -8.81 10.46 -7.39
N GLY A 39 -7.51 10.71 -7.45
CA GLY A 39 -6.81 11.07 -8.68
C GLY A 39 -6.25 9.85 -9.37
N GLY A 40 -6.29 9.84 -10.70
CA GLY A 40 -5.51 8.91 -11.53
C GLY A 40 -4.72 9.68 -12.58
N ILE A 41 -3.43 9.40 -12.69
CA ILE A 41 -2.56 9.95 -13.74
C ILE A 41 -2.06 8.77 -14.58
N PHE A 42 -2.43 8.75 -15.86
CA PHE A 42 -2.12 7.63 -16.75
C PHE A 42 -1.34 8.09 -17.98
N GLU A 43 -0.39 7.27 -18.38
CA GLU A 43 0.40 7.52 -19.57
C GLU A 43 -0.36 7.15 -20.84
N GLN A 44 -0.16 7.96 -21.86
CA GLN A 44 -0.67 7.75 -23.20
C GLN A 44 0.49 7.55 -24.17
N THR A 45 0.33 6.60 -25.08
CA THR A 45 1.23 6.43 -26.23
C THR A 45 0.68 7.19 -27.42
N ASP A 46 1.54 7.96 -28.09
CA ASP A 46 1.23 8.62 -29.36
C ASP A 46 1.04 7.57 -30.46
N GLY A 47 -0.21 7.19 -30.70
CA GLY A 47 -0.62 6.34 -31.81
C GLY A 47 -1.82 6.96 -32.53
N PRO A 48 -2.12 6.54 -33.77
CA PRO A 48 -3.27 7.05 -34.54
C PRO A 48 -4.61 6.81 -33.84
N VAL A 49 -4.64 5.92 -32.85
CA VAL A 49 -5.74 5.74 -31.91
C VAL A 49 -5.20 6.00 -30.51
N SER A 50 -5.75 7.01 -29.84
CA SER A 50 -5.58 7.25 -28.42
C SER A 50 -6.19 6.07 -27.64
N LEU A 51 -5.39 5.04 -27.43
CA LEU A 51 -5.81 3.87 -26.66
C LEU A 51 -5.81 4.23 -25.18
N VAL A 52 -6.94 4.00 -24.52
CA VAL A 52 -7.04 4.05 -23.06
C VAL A 52 -6.17 2.94 -22.50
N SER A 53 -5.26 3.27 -21.59
CA SER A 53 -4.37 2.28 -20.97
C SER A 53 -5.18 1.26 -20.17
N ALA A 54 -4.66 0.04 -20.05
CA ALA A 54 -5.30 -1.01 -19.26
C ALA A 54 -5.43 -0.59 -17.79
N GLU A 55 -4.46 0.17 -17.29
CA GLU A 55 -4.44 0.76 -15.95
C GLU A 55 -5.61 1.75 -15.75
N GLU A 56 -5.85 2.65 -16.71
CA GLU A 56 -6.97 3.60 -16.64
C GLU A 56 -8.32 2.86 -16.68
N LEU A 57 -8.44 1.84 -17.53
CA LEU A 57 -9.66 1.03 -17.63
C LEU A 57 -9.93 0.27 -16.32
N ALA A 58 -8.90 -0.38 -15.76
CA ALA A 58 -8.99 -1.10 -14.50
C ALA A 58 -9.38 -0.16 -13.34
N PHE A 59 -8.80 1.04 -13.31
CA PHE A 59 -9.14 2.07 -12.33
C PHE A 59 -10.62 2.47 -12.41
N LYS A 60 -11.13 2.82 -13.60
CA LYS A 60 -12.55 3.16 -13.79
C LYS A 60 -13.48 1.99 -13.42
N PHE A 61 -13.11 0.78 -13.82
CA PHE A 61 -13.85 -0.42 -13.52
C PHE A 61 -13.96 -0.66 -12.01
N ALA A 62 -12.85 -0.51 -11.28
CA ALA A 62 -12.81 -0.64 -9.82
C ALA A 62 -13.73 0.38 -9.13
N VAL A 63 -13.66 1.66 -9.52
CA VAL A 63 -14.54 2.69 -8.95
C VAL A 63 -16.02 2.39 -9.18
N ASN A 64 -16.37 2.02 -10.41
CA ASN A 64 -17.75 1.66 -10.75
C ASN A 64 -18.24 0.44 -9.95
N ASN A 65 -17.40 -0.58 -9.76
CA ASN A 65 -17.76 -1.75 -8.96
C ASN A 65 -17.95 -1.41 -7.48
N ILE A 66 -17.07 -0.58 -6.90
CA ILE A 66 -17.19 -0.13 -5.51
C ILE A 66 -18.50 0.63 -5.31
N ASN A 67 -18.80 1.60 -6.17
CA ASN A 67 -20.02 2.40 -6.08
C ASN A 67 -21.31 1.58 -6.26
N ARG A 68 -21.25 0.46 -6.99
CA ARG A 68 -22.39 -0.47 -7.14
C ARG A 68 -22.53 -1.43 -5.94
N ASN A 69 -21.45 -1.64 -5.19
CA ASN A 69 -21.45 -2.58 -4.08
C ASN A 69 -22.03 -1.95 -2.82
N ARG A 70 -23.22 -2.39 -2.43
CA ARG A 70 -23.92 -1.87 -1.24
C ARG A 70 -23.29 -2.28 0.10
N THR A 71 -22.33 -3.21 0.11
CA THR A 71 -21.62 -3.62 1.34
C THR A 71 -20.30 -2.88 1.55
N LEU A 72 -19.74 -2.29 0.49
CA LEU A 72 -18.49 -1.53 0.53
C LEU A 72 -18.81 -0.05 0.39
N LEU A 73 -18.46 0.77 1.38
CA LEU A 73 -18.73 2.21 1.39
C LEU A 73 -20.23 2.56 1.17
N PRO A 74 -21.17 1.99 1.95
CA PRO A 74 -22.61 2.03 1.67
C PRO A 74 -23.23 3.45 1.56
N ASN A 75 -22.64 4.45 2.21
CA ASN A 75 -23.12 5.84 2.24
C ASN A 75 -22.11 6.83 1.63
N THR A 76 -21.17 6.32 0.83
CA THR A 76 -20.09 7.12 0.27
C THR A 76 -19.92 6.77 -1.20
N THR A 77 -19.92 7.79 -2.05
CA THR A 77 -19.64 7.64 -3.47
C THR A 77 -18.18 7.98 -3.77
N LEU A 78 -17.50 7.07 -4.43
CA LEU A 78 -16.17 7.31 -4.96
C LEU A 78 -16.27 8.01 -6.31
N THR A 79 -15.63 9.16 -6.42
CA THR A 79 -15.49 9.94 -7.66
C THR A 79 -14.02 10.00 -8.03
N TYR A 80 -13.73 10.35 -9.28
CA TYR A 80 -12.35 10.45 -9.72
C TYR A 80 -12.10 11.65 -10.62
N ASP A 81 -10.85 12.09 -10.62
CA ASP A 81 -10.27 12.92 -11.68
C ASP A 81 -9.22 12.10 -12.42
N ILE A 82 -9.25 12.10 -13.75
CA ILE A 82 -8.29 11.36 -14.58
C ILE A 82 -7.53 12.37 -15.44
N GLN A 83 -6.20 12.39 -15.28
CA GLN A 83 -5.29 13.13 -16.11
C GLN A 83 -4.48 12.17 -16.98
N ARG A 84 -4.21 12.58 -18.22
CA ARG A 84 -3.34 11.84 -19.14
C ARG A 84 -2.11 12.66 -19.44
N ILE A 85 -0.98 11.97 -19.53
CA ILE A 85 0.33 12.56 -19.79
C ILE A 85 1.07 11.72 -20.83
N ASN A 86 2.07 12.30 -21.48
CA ASN A 86 2.98 11.55 -22.32
C ASN A 86 3.95 10.72 -21.46
N ILE A 87 4.37 9.55 -21.99
CA ILE A 87 5.43 8.75 -21.35
C ILE A 87 6.69 9.63 -21.27
N TYR A 88 7.42 9.52 -20.16
CA TYR A 88 8.64 10.29 -19.85
C TYR A 88 8.43 11.77 -19.51
N ASP A 89 7.22 12.32 -19.56
CA ASP A 89 6.96 13.72 -19.20
C ASP A 89 6.68 13.90 -17.70
N SER A 90 7.76 13.94 -16.91
CA SER A 90 7.67 14.13 -15.45
C SER A 90 7.26 15.55 -15.06
N PHE A 91 7.49 16.54 -15.92
CA PHE A 91 7.08 17.91 -15.68
C PHE A 91 5.57 18.04 -15.81
N GLU A 92 4.99 17.49 -16.87
CA GLU A 92 3.55 17.43 -17.02
C GLU A 92 2.90 16.61 -15.90
N ALA A 93 3.47 15.45 -15.53
CA ALA A 93 3.01 14.66 -14.39
C ALA A 93 2.92 15.48 -13.10
N SER A 94 3.95 16.29 -12.82
CA SER A 94 3.99 17.16 -11.64
C SER A 94 2.86 18.19 -11.66
N ARG A 95 2.65 18.86 -12.80
CA ARG A 95 1.57 19.84 -12.97
C ARG A 95 0.20 19.20 -12.77
N LYS A 96 -0.04 18.05 -13.40
CA LYS A 96 -1.31 17.31 -13.30
C LYS A 96 -1.59 16.81 -11.88
N ALA A 97 -0.56 16.41 -11.14
CA ALA A 97 -0.70 16.06 -9.73
C ALA A 97 -1.13 17.27 -8.90
N CYS A 98 -0.48 18.43 -9.07
CA CYS A 98 -0.89 19.66 -8.38
C CYS A 98 -2.34 20.07 -8.70
N ASP A 99 -2.76 19.95 -9.97
CA ASP A 99 -4.15 20.21 -10.37
C ASP A 99 -5.12 19.29 -9.60
N GLN A 100 -4.83 17.99 -9.52
CA GLN A 100 -5.64 17.02 -8.76
C GLN A 100 -5.68 17.33 -7.26
N LEU A 101 -4.54 17.69 -6.68
CA LEU A 101 -4.44 18.07 -5.27
C LEU A 101 -5.26 19.32 -4.96
N SER A 102 -5.26 20.30 -5.87
CA SER A 102 -6.11 21.50 -5.76
C SER A 102 -7.60 21.19 -5.79
N LEU A 103 -7.99 20.07 -6.43
CA LEU A 103 -9.35 19.54 -6.43
C LEU A 103 -9.69 18.72 -5.17
N GLY A 104 -8.76 18.56 -4.23
CA GLY A 104 -8.98 17.82 -2.98
C GLY A 104 -9.09 16.31 -3.16
N VAL A 105 -8.29 15.72 -4.05
CA VAL A 105 -8.16 14.25 -4.12
C VAL A 105 -7.55 13.71 -2.82
N VAL A 106 -8.01 12.56 -2.35
CA VAL A 106 -7.50 11.92 -1.12
C VAL A 106 -6.35 10.94 -1.38
N ALA A 107 -6.10 10.59 -2.64
CA ALA A 107 -5.02 9.72 -3.07
C ALA A 107 -4.80 9.91 -4.58
N ILE A 108 -3.58 9.64 -5.06
CA ILE A 108 -3.24 9.68 -6.49
C ILE A 108 -2.74 8.30 -6.92
N PHE A 109 -3.28 7.77 -8.01
CA PHE A 109 -2.87 6.51 -8.64
C PHE A 109 -1.99 6.78 -9.87
N GLY A 110 -0.84 6.12 -9.93
CA GLY A 110 0.10 6.28 -11.04
C GLY A 110 0.79 7.66 -11.06
N PRO A 111 1.58 7.96 -12.11
CA PRO A 111 1.74 7.20 -13.36
C PRO A 111 2.70 5.99 -13.24
N SER A 112 2.84 5.24 -14.34
CA SER A 112 3.58 3.97 -14.39
C SER A 112 5.08 4.12 -14.63
N HIS A 113 5.51 5.09 -15.44
CA HIS A 113 6.93 5.29 -15.72
C HIS A 113 7.66 5.87 -14.51
N SER A 114 8.86 5.36 -14.23
CA SER A 114 9.61 5.66 -13.01
C SER A 114 9.92 7.15 -12.82
N SER A 115 10.29 7.86 -13.90
CA SER A 115 10.60 9.29 -13.83
C SER A 115 9.39 10.13 -13.42
N SER A 116 8.25 9.91 -14.06
CA SER A 116 6.99 10.61 -13.80
C SER A 116 6.43 10.23 -12.43
N SER A 117 6.47 8.94 -12.08
CA SER A 117 6.02 8.43 -10.78
C SER A 117 6.82 9.04 -9.62
N ASN A 118 8.15 9.17 -9.76
CA ASN A 118 8.99 9.79 -8.74
C ASN A 118 8.69 11.30 -8.56
N ALA A 119 8.35 11.99 -9.64
CA ALA A 119 7.97 13.41 -9.55
C ALA A 119 6.65 13.58 -8.79
N VAL A 120 5.64 12.76 -9.11
CA VAL A 120 4.36 12.73 -8.36
C VAL A 120 4.58 12.31 -6.90
N GLN A 121 5.45 11.33 -6.65
CA GLN A 121 5.78 10.88 -5.31
C GLN A 121 6.35 12.00 -4.42
N SER A 122 7.27 12.80 -4.96
CA SER A 122 7.87 13.92 -4.21
C SER A 122 6.80 14.91 -3.72
N ILE A 123 5.84 15.23 -4.59
CA ILE A 123 4.72 16.13 -4.26
C ILE A 123 3.80 15.49 -3.22
N CYS A 124 3.42 14.23 -3.44
CA CYS A 124 2.57 13.46 -2.52
C CYS A 124 3.19 13.34 -1.13
N ASN A 125 4.51 13.17 -1.05
CA ASN A 125 5.26 13.15 0.21
C ASN A 125 5.24 14.50 0.92
N ALA A 126 5.39 15.60 0.17
CA ALA A 126 5.39 16.95 0.72
C ALA A 126 4.00 17.39 1.24
N LEU A 127 2.93 16.88 0.62
CA LEU A 127 1.55 17.23 0.94
C LEU A 127 0.81 16.16 1.74
N GLU A 128 1.50 15.11 2.14
CA GLU A 128 0.96 14.01 2.94
C GLU A 128 -0.26 13.32 2.29
N VAL A 129 -0.26 13.25 0.95
CA VAL A 129 -1.30 12.57 0.18
C VAL A 129 -0.79 11.20 -0.29
N PRO A 130 -1.50 10.09 -0.04
CA PRO A 130 -1.08 8.77 -0.48
C PRO A 130 -0.92 8.66 -2.00
N HIS A 131 0.28 8.27 -2.44
CA HIS A 131 0.56 7.89 -3.82
C HIS A 131 0.51 6.36 -3.99
N ILE A 132 -0.41 5.87 -4.81
CA ILE A 132 -0.62 4.45 -5.07
C ILE A 132 0.07 4.05 -6.37
N GLN A 133 1.07 3.18 -6.24
CA GLN A 133 1.90 2.69 -7.33
C GLN A 133 1.56 1.23 -7.65
N VAL A 134 1.63 0.86 -8.92
CA VAL A 134 1.32 -0.49 -9.42
C VAL A 134 2.46 -1.09 -10.27
N ARG A 135 3.61 -0.43 -10.27
CA ARG A 135 4.81 -0.84 -11.01
C ARG A 135 6.00 -0.90 -10.06
N TRP A 136 6.97 -1.72 -10.44
CA TRP A 136 8.22 -1.82 -9.69
C TRP A 136 8.92 -0.46 -9.62
N LYS A 137 9.37 -0.11 -8.43
CA LYS A 137 10.19 1.06 -8.15
C LYS A 137 11.50 0.61 -7.51
N HIS A 138 12.63 1.09 -8.04
CA HIS A 138 13.90 0.93 -7.38
C HIS A 138 13.89 1.72 -6.06
N HIS A 139 14.25 1.07 -4.96
CA HIS A 139 14.34 1.71 -3.65
C HIS A 139 15.81 2.01 -3.34
N PRO A 140 16.25 3.29 -3.43
CA PRO A 140 17.57 3.68 -2.96
C PRO A 140 17.68 3.45 -1.45
N MET A 141 18.89 3.20 -0.96
CA MET A 141 19.14 3.01 0.47
C MET A 141 18.77 4.23 1.34
N ASP A 142 18.75 5.45 0.77
CA ASP A 142 18.31 6.69 1.44
C ASP A 142 16.91 7.12 0.95
N ASN A 143 16.00 6.17 0.73
CA ASN A 143 14.63 6.53 0.37
C ASN A 143 13.90 7.15 1.57
N ARG A 144 13.40 8.38 1.41
CA ARG A 144 12.65 9.13 2.44
C ARG A 144 11.16 9.23 2.15
N ASP A 145 10.67 8.52 1.15
CA ASP A 145 9.25 8.47 0.84
C ASP A 145 8.49 7.78 1.97
N THR A 146 7.45 8.43 2.50
CA THR A 146 6.59 7.90 3.57
C THR A 146 5.12 7.83 3.16
N PHE A 147 4.68 8.67 2.22
CA PHE A 147 3.29 8.71 1.75
C PHE A 147 3.09 7.98 0.42
N TYR A 148 3.29 6.66 0.44
CA TYR A 148 3.00 5.82 -0.72
C TYR A 148 2.64 4.39 -0.35
N ALA A 149 1.97 3.70 -1.27
CA ALA A 149 1.78 2.26 -1.23
C ALA A 149 2.06 1.68 -2.62
N ASN A 150 2.96 0.70 -2.70
CA ASN A 150 3.22 -0.01 -3.95
C ASN A 150 2.56 -1.39 -3.90
N LEU A 151 1.65 -1.64 -4.85
CA LEU A 151 0.95 -2.92 -4.99
C LEU A 151 1.74 -3.92 -5.85
N TYR A 152 2.83 -3.49 -6.48
CA TYR A 152 3.72 -4.38 -7.20
C TYR A 152 4.52 -5.25 -6.23
N PRO A 153 4.64 -6.58 -6.46
CA PRO A 153 5.40 -7.46 -5.59
C PRO A 153 6.84 -6.99 -5.39
N ASP A 154 7.33 -7.08 -4.16
CA ASP A 154 8.72 -6.73 -3.88
C ASP A 154 9.68 -7.65 -4.66
N TYR A 155 10.78 -7.07 -5.15
CA TYR A 155 11.71 -7.78 -6.04
C TYR A 155 12.45 -8.91 -5.34
N SER A 156 12.69 -8.79 -4.02
CA SER A 156 13.31 -9.88 -3.24
C SER A 156 12.38 -11.10 -3.19
N SER A 157 11.07 -10.88 -3.02
CA SER A 157 10.06 -11.95 -3.00
C SER A 157 9.98 -12.67 -4.34
N LEU A 158 10.05 -11.92 -5.45
CA LEU A 158 10.12 -12.50 -6.79
C LEU A 158 11.41 -13.31 -7.00
N SER A 159 12.56 -12.78 -6.56
CA SER A 159 13.85 -13.48 -6.65
C SER A 159 13.84 -14.80 -5.88
N TYR A 160 13.32 -14.82 -4.64
CA TYR A 160 13.23 -16.04 -3.86
C TYR A 160 12.26 -17.05 -4.49
N ALA A 161 11.13 -16.61 -5.03
CA ALA A 161 10.22 -17.51 -5.73
C ALA A 161 10.87 -18.18 -6.96
N ILE A 162 11.71 -17.43 -7.70
CA ILE A 162 12.48 -18.00 -8.82
C ILE A 162 13.55 -18.97 -8.30
N LEU A 163 14.26 -18.62 -7.22
CA LEU A 163 15.24 -19.50 -6.59
C LEU A 163 14.62 -20.83 -6.14
N ASP A 164 13.45 -20.77 -5.50
CA ASP A 164 12.70 -21.95 -5.06
C ASP A 164 12.34 -22.84 -6.26
N LEU A 165 11.95 -22.25 -7.40
CA LEU A 165 11.68 -23.00 -8.62
C LEU A 165 12.94 -23.69 -9.18
N VAL A 166 14.07 -22.97 -9.23
CA VAL A 166 15.35 -23.52 -9.70
C VAL A 166 15.79 -24.70 -8.84
N GLN A 167 15.65 -24.58 -7.52
CA GLN A 167 15.97 -25.65 -6.56
C GLN A 167 15.01 -26.84 -6.69
N TYR A 168 13.71 -26.59 -6.77
CA TYR A 168 12.68 -27.62 -6.94
C TYR A 168 12.92 -28.45 -8.21
N LEU A 169 13.26 -27.78 -9.31
CA LEU A 169 13.57 -28.41 -10.60
C LEU A 169 14.99 -29.00 -10.66
N LYS A 170 15.81 -28.82 -9.61
CA LYS A 170 17.19 -29.32 -9.49
C LYS A 170 18.09 -28.91 -10.66
N TRP A 171 17.92 -27.69 -11.16
CA TRP A 171 18.77 -27.18 -12.23
C TRP A 171 20.20 -26.97 -11.74
N LYS A 172 21.17 -27.52 -12.47
CA LYS A 172 22.61 -27.35 -12.18
C LYS A 172 23.20 -26.11 -12.84
N THR A 173 22.58 -25.67 -13.93
CA THR A 173 22.99 -24.54 -14.76
C THR A 173 21.73 -23.81 -15.20
N ALA A 174 21.73 -22.49 -15.09
CA ALA A 174 20.65 -21.63 -15.58
C ALA A 174 21.26 -20.43 -16.32
N THR A 175 20.58 -19.94 -17.34
CA THR A 175 20.95 -18.72 -18.06
C THR A 175 19.87 -17.68 -17.80
N VAL A 176 20.27 -16.55 -17.22
CA VAL A 176 19.37 -15.41 -17.00
C VAL A 176 19.45 -14.50 -18.23
N VAL A 177 18.31 -14.26 -18.86
CA VAL A 177 18.15 -13.31 -19.97
C VAL A 177 17.28 -12.17 -19.47
N TYR A 178 17.74 -10.94 -19.64
CA TYR A 178 17.05 -9.73 -19.20
C TYR A 178 17.11 -8.66 -20.29
N ASP A 179 16.15 -7.74 -20.26
CA ASP A 179 15.99 -6.71 -21.30
C ASP A 179 16.86 -5.47 -21.02
N ASP A 180 16.93 -5.04 -19.75
CA ASP A 180 17.70 -3.86 -19.34
C ASP A 180 18.39 -4.04 -17.98
N SER A 181 19.16 -3.03 -17.56
CA SER A 181 19.86 -3.05 -16.27
C SER A 181 18.91 -3.15 -15.06
N THR A 182 17.66 -2.72 -15.18
CA THR A 182 16.66 -2.84 -14.10
C THR A 182 16.25 -4.29 -13.89
N GLY A 183 16.17 -5.08 -14.97
CA GLY A 183 15.96 -6.54 -14.90
C GLY A 183 17.03 -7.25 -14.09
N LEU A 184 18.29 -6.83 -14.24
CA LEU A 184 19.41 -7.41 -13.49
C LEU A 184 19.32 -7.08 -11.98
N ILE A 185 19.00 -5.84 -11.62
CA ILE A 185 18.82 -5.42 -10.21
C ILE A 185 17.73 -6.25 -9.53
N ARG A 186 16.63 -6.52 -10.23
CA ARG A 186 15.51 -7.31 -9.69
C ARG A 186 15.89 -8.76 -9.39
N LEU A 187 16.94 -9.28 -10.03
CA LEU A 187 17.44 -10.65 -9.90
C LEU A 187 18.73 -10.73 -9.08
N GLN A 188 19.14 -9.64 -8.44
CA GLN A 188 20.38 -9.60 -7.67
C GLN A 188 20.41 -10.67 -6.58
N GLU A 189 19.31 -10.84 -5.84
CA GLU A 189 19.18 -11.87 -4.79
C GLU A 189 19.34 -13.29 -5.36
N LEU A 190 18.80 -13.56 -6.55
CA LEU A 190 18.96 -14.86 -7.23
C LEU A 190 20.42 -15.11 -7.63
N ILE A 191 21.10 -14.10 -8.18
CA ILE A 191 22.48 -14.21 -8.69
C ILE A 191 23.48 -14.32 -7.53
N MET A 192 23.22 -13.60 -6.44
CA MET A 192 24.06 -13.61 -5.24
C MET A 192 23.73 -14.76 -4.30
N ALA A 193 22.63 -15.49 -4.52
CA ALA A 193 22.26 -16.64 -3.71
C ALA A 193 23.37 -17.70 -3.76
N PRO A 194 23.89 -18.14 -2.60
CA PRO A 194 24.75 -19.31 -2.56
C PRO A 194 24.00 -20.51 -3.17
N VAL A 195 24.66 -21.31 -4.01
CA VAL A 195 24.11 -22.53 -4.62
C VAL A 195 23.73 -23.61 -3.57
N GLN A 196 23.78 -23.29 -2.27
CA GLN A 196 23.62 -24.18 -1.12
C GLN A 196 22.79 -23.53 0.02
N VAL A 197 21.73 -22.76 -0.27
CA VAL A 197 20.77 -22.40 0.79
C VAL A 197 19.80 -23.56 0.98
N GLN A 198 20.19 -24.55 1.80
CA GLN A 198 19.21 -25.41 2.45
C GLN A 198 18.45 -24.55 3.45
N TYR A 199 17.25 -24.12 3.10
CA TYR A 199 16.30 -23.66 4.11
C TYR A 199 15.99 -24.86 5.00
N SER A 200 16.63 -24.90 6.17
CA SER A 200 16.11 -25.69 7.28
C SER A 200 14.73 -25.13 7.57
N THR A 201 13.69 -25.87 7.18
CA THR A 201 12.32 -25.59 7.57
C THR A 201 12.33 -25.57 9.09
N LYS A 202 12.30 -24.38 9.69
CA LYS A 202 11.90 -24.26 11.08
C LYS A 202 10.43 -24.66 11.11
N ASP A 203 10.20 -25.95 11.34
CA ASP A 203 8.89 -26.44 11.70
C ASP A 203 8.36 -25.56 12.83
N PRO A 204 7.11 -25.08 12.76
CA PRO A 204 6.50 -24.40 13.89
C PRO A 204 6.56 -25.35 15.11
N PRO A 205 6.88 -24.85 16.32
CA PRO A 205 7.07 -25.72 17.47
C PRO A 205 5.81 -26.57 17.68
N ALA A 206 5.99 -27.89 17.58
CA ALA A 206 4.95 -28.87 17.82
C ALA A 206 4.37 -28.63 19.23
N SER A 207 3.06 -28.38 19.29
CA SER A 207 2.33 -28.34 20.55
C SER A 207 2.55 -29.67 21.29
N SER A 208 3.20 -29.64 22.44
CA SER A 208 3.37 -30.79 23.32
C SER A 208 2.01 -31.23 23.87
N ARG A 209 1.38 -32.22 23.22
CA ARG A 209 0.28 -32.98 23.79
C ARG A 209 0.84 -34.20 24.52
N HIS A 210 0.42 -34.31 25.79
CA HIS A 210 0.36 -35.50 26.64
C HIS A 210 1.62 -35.92 27.41
N GLY A 211 1.78 -35.34 28.60
CA GLY A 211 2.33 -36.02 29.77
C GLY A 211 1.17 -36.47 30.67
N GLY A 212 0.97 -37.79 30.78
CA GLY A 212 -0.07 -38.39 31.61
C GLY A 212 0.21 -38.25 33.11
N TYR A 213 -0.86 -37.98 33.86
CA TYR A 213 -0.84 -38.09 35.32
C TYR A 213 -0.82 -39.55 35.74
N LYS A 214 0.20 -39.93 36.51
CA LYS A 214 0.28 -41.19 37.24
C LYS A 214 0.06 -40.87 38.72
N ALA A 215 -1.05 -41.35 39.29
CA ALA A 215 -1.31 -41.26 40.72
C ALA A 215 -0.50 -42.31 41.49
N PRO A 216 0.13 -41.98 42.63
CA PRO A 216 0.65 -42.95 43.59
C PRO A 216 -0.44 -43.30 44.64
N PRO A 217 -0.25 -44.39 45.42
CA PRO A 217 -1.32 -45.24 45.96
C PRO A 217 -2.25 -44.59 46.99
#